data_AF-F2QXE0-F1
#
_entry.id   AF-F2QXE0-F1
#
_cell.length_a   1.000
_cell.length_b   1.000
_cell.length_c   1.000
_cell.angle_alpha   90.00
_cell.angle_beta   90.00
_cell.angle_gamma   90.00
#
_symmetry.space_group_name_H-M   'P 1'
#
loop_
_entity.id
_entity.type
_entity.pdbx_description
1 polymer ?
#
loop_
_entity_poly.entity_id
_entity_poly.type
_entity_poly.pdbx_seq_one_letter_code
_entity_poly.pdbx_strand_id
1 'polypeptide(L)'
;MGQSVSSEEETKQDYRTVKVSKGQLQRLFDKNCLSLLTPIEVYSLKENLHVRDINNDKQLSIDETVQLLGLPKDCPCNEVVYDFVRVLGWFPFFNSVDPLKGISLPMLIRSVVLSRSKSFFKLFKGDSSYKFEDLVFLVLSILSEPKDLVEKNLDSSCDETGVLELALQGDSNIHWAQCKVIKDFDNTNIKERKVSAYNLAIF
;
A
#
# COMPACT_ATOMS: atom_id res chain seq x y z
N MET A 1 -15.81 4.21 -52.72
CA MET A 1 -15.17 3.34 -51.71
C MET A 1 -14.89 4.21 -50.50
N GLY A 2 -15.79 4.21 -49.52
CA GLY A 2 -15.64 4.97 -48.28
C GLY A 2 -15.00 4.10 -47.21
N GLN A 3 -13.89 4.55 -46.64
CA GLN A 3 -13.33 3.97 -45.43
C GLN A 3 -13.84 4.80 -44.25
N SER A 4 -14.74 4.22 -43.47
CA SER A 4 -15.14 4.76 -42.17
C SER A 4 -14.03 4.45 -41.18
N VAL A 5 -13.32 5.49 -40.74
CA VAL A 5 -12.48 5.43 -39.54
C VAL A 5 -13.45 5.38 -38.36
N SER A 6 -13.63 4.18 -37.79
CA SER A 6 -14.32 4.00 -36.52
C SER A 6 -13.43 4.56 -35.43
N SER A 7 -13.60 5.85 -35.12
CA SER A 7 -13.08 6.44 -33.89
C SER A 7 -13.71 5.69 -32.72
N GLU A 8 -12.90 4.92 -31.99
CA GLU A 8 -13.29 4.41 -30.68
C GLU A 8 -13.60 5.62 -29.79
N GLU A 9 -14.88 5.88 -29.55
CA GLU A 9 -15.32 6.81 -28.52
C GLU A 9 -14.87 6.23 -27.17
N GLU A 10 -13.77 6.76 -26.63
CA GLU A 10 -13.45 6.65 -25.22
C GLU A 10 -14.68 7.14 -24.44
N THR A 11 -15.42 6.20 -23.88
CA THR A 11 -16.53 6.48 -22.98
C THR A 11 -15.91 7.13 -21.76
N LYS A 12 -15.87 8.47 -21.71
CA LYS A 12 -15.46 9.23 -20.54
C LYS A 12 -16.38 8.84 -19.40
N GLN A 13 -15.93 7.91 -18.56
CA GLN A 13 -16.62 7.59 -17.32
C GLN A 13 -16.61 8.86 -16.48
N ASP A 14 -17.81 9.37 -16.17
CA ASP A 14 -17.98 10.62 -15.45
C ASP A 14 -17.67 10.37 -13.96
N TYR A 15 -16.49 10.80 -13.52
CA TYR A 15 -16.06 10.68 -12.14
C TYR A 15 -16.45 11.94 -11.37
N ARG A 16 -17.10 11.76 -10.22
CA ARG A 16 -17.33 12.85 -9.27
C ARG A 16 -16.19 12.90 -8.27
N THR A 17 -15.53 14.05 -8.16
CA THR A 17 -14.49 14.26 -7.15
C THR A 17 -15.10 14.80 -5.85
N VAL A 18 -14.70 14.21 -4.72
CA VAL A 18 -15.08 14.67 -3.37
C VAL A 18 -13.82 15.00 -2.57
N LYS A 19 -13.90 16.06 -1.77
CA LYS A 19 -12.82 16.49 -0.88
C LYS A 19 -12.88 15.74 0.44
N VAL A 20 -11.78 15.10 0.83
CA VAL A 20 -11.65 14.32 2.08
C VAL A 20 -10.32 14.64 2.76
N SER A 21 -10.25 14.50 4.08
CA SER A 21 -8.96 14.59 4.78
C SER A 21 -8.11 13.33 4.58
N LYS A 22 -6.81 13.44 4.81
CA LYS A 22 -5.88 12.29 4.83
C LYS A 22 -6.38 11.14 5.71
N GLY A 23 -6.79 11.45 6.94
CA GLY A 23 -7.32 10.45 7.87
C GLY A 23 -8.64 9.81 7.42
N GLN A 24 -9.52 10.57 6.75
CA GLN A 24 -10.74 10.01 6.15
C GLN A 24 -10.42 9.08 5.00
N LEU A 25 -9.52 9.47 4.10
CA LEU A 25 -9.08 8.63 2.98
C LEU A 25 -8.49 7.31 3.50
N GLN A 26 -7.63 7.38 4.52
CA GLN A 26 -7.01 6.20 5.11
C GLN A 26 -8.05 5.25 5.71
N ARG A 27 -9.01 5.78 6.49
CA ARG A 27 -10.09 4.97 7.06
C ARG A 27 -10.98 4.33 5.99
N LEU A 28 -11.27 5.05 4.92
CA LEU A 28 -12.03 4.50 3.78
C LEU A 28 -11.24 3.39 3.09
N PHE A 29 -9.93 3.57 2.92
CA PHE A 29 -9.05 2.59 2.31
C PHE A 29 -8.94 1.33 3.16
N ASP A 30 -8.71 1.48 4.47
CA ASP A 30 -8.67 0.38 5.44
C ASP A 30 -9.99 -0.40 5.45
N LYS A 31 -11.13 0.29 5.43
CA LYS A 31 -12.46 -0.33 5.36
C LYS A 31 -12.64 -1.14 4.07
N ASN A 32 -12.14 -0.63 2.95
CA ASN A 32 -12.23 -1.31 1.66
C ASN A 32 -11.25 -2.49 1.56
N CYS A 33 -10.09 -2.42 2.21
CA CYS A 33 -9.20 -3.57 2.34
C CYS A 33 -9.86 -4.66 3.21
N LEU A 34 -10.47 -4.27 4.33
CA LEU A 34 -11.15 -5.21 5.23
C LEU A 34 -12.30 -5.95 4.54
N SER A 35 -13.07 -5.28 3.68
CA SER A 35 -14.19 -5.90 2.95
C SER A 35 -13.76 -6.91 1.88
N LEU A 36 -12.47 -6.92 1.49
CA LEU A 36 -11.90 -7.89 0.57
C LEU A 36 -11.42 -9.18 1.26
N LEU A 37 -11.42 -9.20 2.58
CA LEU A 37 -11.12 -10.37 3.39
C LEU A 37 -12.41 -11.03 3.87
N THR A 38 -12.39 -12.35 3.94
CA THR A 38 -13.46 -13.13 4.56
C THR A 38 -13.45 -12.93 6.08
N PRO A 39 -14.60 -13.10 6.76
CA PRO A 39 -14.66 -12.95 8.22
C PRO A 39 -13.66 -13.84 8.98
N ILE A 40 -13.42 -15.07 8.48
CA ILE A 40 -12.45 -15.99 9.07
C ILE A 40 -11.01 -15.50 8.90
N GLU A 41 -10.64 -14.94 7.74
CA GLU A 41 -9.32 -14.34 7.53
C GLU A 41 -9.10 -13.16 8.48
N VAL A 42 -10.11 -12.29 8.65
CA VAL A 42 -10.05 -11.17 9.59
C VAL A 42 -9.90 -11.65 11.03
N TYR A 43 -10.67 -12.67 11.42
CA TYR A 43 -10.57 -13.27 12.74
C TYR A 43 -9.17 -13.85 12.97
N SER A 44 -8.66 -14.65 12.03
CA SER A 44 -7.31 -15.20 12.11
C SER A 44 -6.23 -14.14 12.19
N LEU A 45 -6.33 -13.03 11.45
CA LEU A 45 -5.35 -11.93 11.56
C LEU A 45 -5.38 -11.26 12.93
N LYS A 46 -6.57 -11.03 13.50
CA LYS A 46 -6.72 -10.45 14.84
C LYS A 46 -6.20 -11.38 15.93
N GLU A 47 -6.57 -12.66 15.87
CA GLU A 47 -6.14 -13.68 16.81
C GLU A 47 -4.62 -13.82 16.78
N ASN A 48 -4.05 -13.97 15.58
CA ASN A 48 -2.60 -14.12 15.45
C ASN A 48 -1.84 -12.87 15.86
N LEU A 49 -2.36 -11.66 15.60
CA LEU A 49 -1.74 -10.44 16.12
C LEU A 49 -1.73 -10.44 17.64
N HIS A 50 -2.86 -10.78 18.28
CA HIS A 50 -2.97 -10.79 19.73
C HIS A 50 -2.06 -11.85 20.40
N VAL A 51 -1.91 -13.02 19.76
CA VAL A 51 -1.06 -14.11 20.26
C VAL A 51 0.43 -13.82 20.06
N ARG A 52 0.80 -13.05 19.03
CA ARG A 52 2.19 -12.80 18.64
C ARG A 52 2.74 -11.46 19.09
N ASP A 53 1.90 -10.54 19.53
CA ASP A 53 2.28 -9.27 20.16
C ASP A 53 2.75 -9.53 21.59
N ILE A 54 4.03 -9.89 21.73
CA ILE A 54 4.67 -10.32 22.98
C ILE A 54 4.81 -9.12 23.94
N ASN A 55 5.02 -7.93 23.39
CA ASN A 55 5.19 -6.70 24.16
C ASN A 55 3.87 -5.95 24.41
N ASN A 56 2.76 -6.40 23.82
CA ASN A 56 1.41 -5.86 23.91
C ASN A 56 1.32 -4.37 23.48
N ASP A 57 2.13 -3.97 22.50
CA ASP A 57 2.18 -2.60 21.97
C ASP A 57 1.24 -2.37 20.76
N LYS A 58 0.53 -3.42 20.33
CA LYS A 58 -0.38 -3.47 19.17
C LYS A 58 0.34 -3.28 17.83
N GLN A 59 1.63 -3.53 17.80
CA GLN A 59 2.49 -3.50 16.63
C GLN A 59 3.30 -4.80 16.61
N LEU A 60 3.69 -5.23 15.41
CA LEU A 60 4.62 -6.34 15.27
C LEU A 60 6.02 -5.82 15.02
N SER A 61 6.97 -6.31 15.82
CA SER A 61 8.40 -6.27 15.55
C SER A 61 8.79 -7.27 14.44
N ILE A 62 10.07 -7.26 14.06
CA ILE A 62 10.64 -8.20 13.09
C ILE A 62 10.41 -9.65 13.55
N ASP A 63 10.81 -9.97 14.78
CA ASP A 63 10.72 -11.33 15.33
C ASP A 63 9.28 -11.85 15.38
N GLU A 64 8.33 -11.00 15.76
CA GLU A 64 6.91 -11.37 15.85
C GLU A 64 6.31 -11.56 14.45
N THR A 65 6.75 -10.77 13.47
CA THR A 65 6.35 -10.92 12.06
C THR A 65 6.91 -12.21 11.46
N VAL A 66 8.18 -12.53 11.72
CA VAL A 66 8.81 -13.79 11.29
C VAL A 66 8.06 -14.99 11.87
N GLN A 67 7.72 -14.93 13.16
CA GLN A 67 6.93 -15.97 13.81
C GLN A 67 5.50 -16.08 13.27
N LEU A 68 4.86 -14.95 12.99
CA LEU A 68 3.52 -14.88 12.40
C LEU A 68 3.48 -15.56 11.03
N LEU A 69 4.49 -15.32 10.20
CA LEU A 69 4.62 -15.88 8.86
C LEU A 69 5.17 -17.31 8.85
N GLY A 70 5.61 -17.83 10.00
CA GLY A 70 6.21 -19.16 10.11
C GLY A 70 7.56 -19.28 9.42
N LEU A 71 8.30 -18.17 9.30
CA LEU A 71 9.63 -18.15 8.70
C LEU A 71 10.68 -18.69 9.68
N PRO A 72 11.75 -19.34 9.19
CA PRO A 72 12.89 -19.73 10.03
C PRO A 72 13.54 -18.49 10.66
N LYS A 73 13.86 -18.54 11.96
CA LYS A 73 14.45 -17.39 12.69
C LYS A 73 15.75 -16.89 12.05
N ASP A 74 16.53 -17.81 11.49
CA ASP A 74 17.84 -17.51 10.91
C ASP A 74 17.78 -17.27 9.39
N CYS A 75 16.61 -16.97 8.80
CA CYS A 75 16.56 -16.60 7.38
C CYS A 75 17.20 -15.22 7.18
N PRO A 76 18.19 -15.07 6.28
CA PRO A 76 18.73 -13.76 5.92
C PRO A 76 17.66 -12.84 5.30
N CYS A 77 16.59 -13.42 4.79
CA CYS A 77 15.45 -12.73 4.18
C CYS A 77 14.49 -12.06 5.18
N ASN A 78 14.61 -12.33 6.48
CA ASN A 78 13.60 -11.93 7.47
C ASN A 78 13.42 -10.41 7.58
N GLU A 79 14.52 -9.65 7.59
CA GLU A 79 14.45 -8.18 7.62
C GLU A 79 13.78 -7.63 6.35
N VAL A 80 14.13 -8.18 5.19
CA VAL A 80 13.56 -7.77 3.90
C VAL A 80 12.05 -8.04 3.86
N VAL A 81 11.62 -9.21 4.33
CA VAL A 81 10.18 -9.54 4.37
C VAL A 81 9.45 -8.63 5.34
N TYR A 82 10.01 -8.39 6.53
CA TYR A 82 9.44 -7.45 7.50
C TYR A 82 9.29 -6.05 6.90
N ASP A 83 10.37 -5.50 6.34
CA ASP A 83 10.35 -4.16 5.77
C ASP A 83 9.43 -4.07 4.54
N PHE A 84 9.36 -5.11 3.72
CA PHE A 84 8.41 -5.20 2.63
C PHE A 84 6.96 -5.11 3.13
N VAL A 85 6.59 -5.92 4.13
CA VAL A 85 5.25 -5.89 4.73
C VAL A 85 4.99 -4.53 5.36
N ARG A 86 5.98 -3.94 6.03
CA ARG A 86 5.86 -2.63 6.68
C ARG A 86 5.62 -1.52 5.66
N VAL A 87 6.48 -1.37 4.65
CA VAL A 87 6.37 -0.34 3.61
C VAL A 87 5.08 -0.50 2.81
N LEU A 88 4.73 -1.73 2.42
CA LEU A 88 3.46 -1.99 1.74
C LEU A 88 2.25 -1.59 2.61
N GLY A 89 2.36 -1.80 3.92
CA GLY A 89 1.35 -1.43 4.90
C GLY A 89 1.18 0.08 5.08
N TRP A 90 2.13 0.91 4.62
CA TRP A 90 2.00 2.37 4.65
C TRP A 90 1.18 2.94 3.50
N PHE A 91 0.99 2.18 2.42
CA PHE A 91 0.17 2.57 1.29
C PHE A 91 -1.24 3.04 1.74
N PRO A 92 -1.78 4.16 1.23
CA PRO A 92 -1.30 4.94 0.09
C PRO A 92 -0.31 6.08 0.41
N PHE A 93 0.17 6.21 1.65
CA PHE A 93 0.96 7.38 2.09
C PHE A 93 2.42 7.02 2.41
N PHE A 94 3.24 6.86 1.37
CA PHE A 94 4.64 6.47 1.52
C PHE A 94 5.53 7.54 2.16
N ASN A 95 5.19 8.83 2.05
CA ASN A 95 5.97 9.88 2.71
C ASN A 95 5.70 9.97 4.21
N SER A 96 4.76 9.16 4.73
CA SER A 96 4.43 9.11 6.16
C SER A 96 5.08 7.94 6.87
N VAL A 97 5.96 7.20 6.20
CA VAL A 97 6.64 6.02 6.76
C VAL A 97 7.48 6.46 7.95
N ASP A 98 7.01 6.10 9.15
CA ASP A 98 7.78 6.26 10.38
C ASP A 98 8.71 5.03 10.53
N PRO A 99 10.05 5.21 10.49
CA PRO A 99 11.01 4.12 10.58
C PRO A 99 11.00 3.42 11.94
N LEU A 100 10.48 4.05 12.99
CA LEU A 100 10.39 3.49 14.34
C LEU A 100 9.08 2.73 14.57
N LYS A 101 8.09 2.91 13.69
CA LYS A 101 6.78 2.27 13.84
C LYS A 101 6.78 0.84 13.31
N GLY A 102 6.35 -0.09 14.14
CA GLY A 102 6.12 -1.49 13.78
C GLY A 102 4.85 -1.67 12.93
N ILE A 103 4.51 -2.93 12.66
CA ILE A 103 3.36 -3.27 11.82
C ILE A 103 2.09 -3.37 12.66
N SER A 104 1.23 -2.35 12.57
CA SER A 104 -0.11 -2.37 13.20
C SER A 104 -1.12 -3.25 12.45
N LEU A 105 -2.25 -3.61 13.07
CA LEU A 105 -3.30 -4.40 12.42
C LEU A 105 -3.79 -3.81 11.07
N PRO A 106 -4.09 -2.50 10.95
CA PRO A 106 -4.50 -1.93 9.66
C PRO A 106 -3.40 -2.00 8.60
N MET A 107 -2.13 -1.87 9.01
CA MET A 107 -0.99 -2.05 8.08
C MET A 107 -0.92 -3.50 7.61
N LEU A 108 -1.00 -4.47 8.52
CA LEU A 108 -0.99 -5.89 8.18
C LEU A 108 -2.12 -6.25 7.21
N ILE A 109 -3.34 -5.78 7.46
CA ILE A 109 -4.49 -5.99 6.57
C ILE A 109 -4.22 -5.42 5.18
N ARG A 110 -3.72 -4.18 5.09
CA ARG A 110 -3.35 -3.56 3.82
C ARG A 110 -2.30 -4.39 3.09
N SER A 111 -1.23 -4.81 3.77
CA SER A 111 -0.15 -5.61 3.18
C SER A 111 -0.65 -6.96 2.66
N VAL A 112 -1.52 -7.65 3.39
CA VAL A 112 -2.14 -8.92 2.96
C VAL A 112 -3.04 -8.71 1.73
N VAL A 113 -3.84 -7.64 1.71
CA VAL A 113 -4.72 -7.33 0.57
C VAL A 113 -3.93 -6.94 -0.66
N LEU A 114 -2.91 -6.10 -0.50
CA LEU A 114 -2.11 -5.57 -1.60
C LEU A 114 -1.17 -6.62 -2.18
N SER A 115 -0.65 -7.55 -1.37
CA SER A 115 0.22 -8.64 -1.85
C SER A 115 -0.54 -9.74 -2.63
N ARG A 116 -1.86 -9.83 -2.49
CA ARG A 116 -2.70 -10.80 -3.21
C ARG A 116 -3.20 -10.19 -4.51
N SER A 117 -2.67 -10.63 -5.65
CA SER A 117 -3.05 -10.15 -6.99
C SER A 117 -4.58 -10.05 -7.21
N LYS A 118 -5.35 -11.06 -6.77
CA LYS A 118 -6.82 -11.06 -6.86
C LYS A 118 -7.47 -9.95 -6.03
N SER A 119 -7.00 -9.73 -4.81
CA SER A 119 -7.55 -8.70 -3.92
C SER A 119 -7.12 -7.31 -4.37
N PHE A 120 -5.87 -7.16 -4.79
CA PHE A 120 -5.36 -5.96 -5.46
C PHE A 120 -6.22 -5.59 -6.67
N PHE A 121 -6.43 -6.52 -7.60
CA PHE A 121 -7.25 -6.28 -8.79
C PHE A 121 -8.69 -5.89 -8.43
N LYS A 122 -9.30 -6.53 -7.42
CA LYS A 122 -10.63 -6.14 -6.93
C LYS A 122 -10.64 -4.74 -6.32
N LEU A 123 -9.61 -4.39 -5.54
CA LEU A 123 -9.49 -3.07 -4.91
C LEU A 123 -9.45 -1.96 -5.96
N PHE A 124 -8.70 -2.17 -7.04
CA PHE A 124 -8.56 -1.23 -8.14
C PHE A 124 -9.56 -1.48 -9.29
N LYS A 125 -10.55 -2.35 -9.08
CA LYS A 125 -11.59 -2.72 -10.06
C LYS A 125 -11.05 -3.13 -11.43
N GLY A 126 -9.85 -3.69 -11.45
CA GLY A 126 -9.18 -4.10 -12.68
C GLY A 126 -8.70 -2.97 -13.58
N ASP A 127 -8.55 -1.76 -13.05
CA ASP A 127 -7.95 -0.66 -13.80
C ASP A 127 -6.51 -1.02 -14.18
N SER A 128 -6.31 -1.31 -15.48
CA SER A 128 -5.02 -1.69 -16.06
C SER A 128 -3.96 -0.58 -16.00
N SER A 129 -4.35 0.66 -15.71
CA SER A 129 -3.42 1.78 -15.52
C SER A 129 -2.66 1.69 -14.19
N TYR A 130 -3.15 0.92 -13.22
CA TYR A 130 -2.52 0.75 -11.92
C TYR A 130 -2.10 -0.70 -11.70
N LYS A 131 -0.83 -0.99 -12.02
CA LYS A 131 -0.28 -2.35 -12.04
C LYS A 131 0.29 -2.75 -10.68
N PHE A 132 0.13 -4.03 -10.34
CA PHE A 132 0.68 -4.59 -9.10
C PHE A 132 2.21 -4.49 -9.07
N GLU A 133 2.84 -4.69 -10.24
CA GLU A 133 4.27 -4.65 -10.43
C GLU A 133 4.86 -3.27 -10.11
N ASP A 134 4.15 -2.18 -10.44
CA ASP A 134 4.58 -0.81 -10.14
C ASP A 134 4.65 -0.57 -8.63
N LEU A 135 3.66 -1.08 -7.88
CA LEU A 135 3.65 -1.04 -6.42
C LEU A 135 4.80 -1.86 -5.81
N VAL A 136 5.03 -3.07 -6.32
CA VAL A 136 6.14 -3.92 -5.85
C VAL A 136 7.48 -3.25 -6.12
N PHE A 137 7.70 -2.72 -7.33
CA PHE A 137 8.92 -2.02 -7.68
C PHE A 137 9.15 -0.82 -6.76
N LEU A 138 8.11 -0.01 -6.51
CA LEU A 138 8.20 1.11 -5.60
C LEU A 138 8.62 0.67 -4.20
N VAL A 139 7.96 -0.34 -3.64
CA VAL A 139 8.32 -0.87 -2.31
C VAL A 139 9.79 -1.29 -2.28
N LEU A 140 10.24 -2.09 -3.26
CA LEU A 140 11.65 -2.51 -3.33
C LEU A 140 12.63 -1.34 -3.51
N SER A 141 12.22 -0.28 -4.20
CA SER A 141 13.03 0.92 -4.36
C SER A 141 13.20 1.69 -3.05
N ILE A 142 12.14 1.79 -2.24
CA ILE A 142 12.20 2.38 -0.90
C ILE A 142 13.12 1.55 0.01
N LEU A 143 13.04 0.21 -0.08
CA LEU A 143 13.94 -0.69 0.66
C LEU A 143 15.41 -0.57 0.22
N SER A 144 15.64 -0.18 -1.03
CA SER A 144 16.99 -0.02 -1.57
C SER A 144 17.66 1.30 -1.17
N GLU A 145 16.92 2.24 -0.60
CA GLU A 145 17.46 3.52 -0.18
C GLU A 145 18.27 3.40 1.12
N PRO A 146 19.40 4.10 1.25
CA PRO A 146 20.09 4.23 2.53
C PRO A 146 19.12 4.69 3.61
N LYS A 147 19.08 4.01 4.76
CA LYS A 147 18.15 4.30 5.88
C LYS A 147 18.18 5.80 6.28
N ASP A 148 19.35 6.44 6.19
CA ASP A 148 19.57 7.86 6.48
C ASP A 148 18.85 8.85 5.53
N LEU A 149 18.45 8.42 4.33
CA LEU A 149 17.70 9.24 3.36
C LEU A 149 16.19 9.08 3.51
N VAL A 150 15.73 7.92 3.98
CA VAL A 150 14.31 7.68 4.31
C VAL A 150 13.90 8.58 5.48
N GLU A 151 14.80 8.77 6.46
CA GLU A 151 14.60 9.64 7.63
C GLU A 151 14.53 11.15 7.27
N LYS A 152 15.22 11.60 6.21
CA LYS A 152 15.23 13.03 5.83
C LYS A 152 13.98 13.52 5.10
N ASN A 153 13.16 12.60 4.57
CA ASN A 153 11.89 12.96 3.94
C ASN A 153 10.76 13.23 4.96
N LEU A 154 11.02 13.05 6.26
CA LEU A 154 10.06 13.25 7.35
C LEU A 154 9.71 14.72 7.61
N ASP A 155 10.55 15.68 7.20
CA ASP A 155 10.33 17.12 7.43
C ASP A 155 9.40 17.80 6.40
N SER A 156 9.01 17.09 5.34
CA SER A 156 8.09 17.62 4.32
C SER A 156 6.63 17.30 4.64
N SER A 157 6.07 18.10 5.56
CA SER A 157 4.64 18.36 5.77
C SER A 157 3.72 17.15 6.04
N CYS A 158 3.63 16.77 7.32
CA CYS A 158 2.48 16.01 7.82
C CYS A 158 1.32 16.98 8.13
N ASP A 159 0.73 17.58 7.10
CA ASP A 159 -0.55 18.30 7.25
C ASP A 159 -1.67 17.25 7.30
N GLU A 160 -2.06 16.82 8.51
CA GLU A 160 -3.30 16.05 8.73
C GLU A 160 -4.56 16.79 8.23
N THR A 161 -4.42 18.10 7.99
CA THR A 161 -5.40 19.04 7.44
C THR A 161 -5.45 19.07 5.91
N GLY A 162 -4.54 18.37 5.22
CA GLY A 162 -4.50 18.30 3.76
C GLY A 162 -5.82 17.77 3.19
N VAL A 163 -6.49 18.60 2.39
CA VAL A 163 -7.70 18.21 1.67
C VAL A 163 -7.28 17.48 0.39
N LEU A 164 -7.62 16.20 0.31
CA LEU A 164 -7.34 15.33 -0.82
C LEU A 164 -8.59 15.11 -1.66
N GLU A 165 -8.38 14.82 -2.94
CA GLU A 165 -9.43 14.54 -3.90
C GLU A 165 -9.65 13.03 -4.06
N LEU A 166 -10.88 12.60 -3.78
CA LEU A 166 -11.36 11.23 -3.90
C LEU A 166 -12.24 11.10 -5.14
N ALA A 167 -11.87 10.23 -6.07
CA ALA A 167 -12.68 9.95 -7.25
C ALA A 167 -13.78 8.92 -6.94
N LEU A 168 -15.03 9.29 -7.21
CA LEU A 168 -16.21 8.42 -7.10
C LEU A 168 -16.78 8.11 -8.48
N GLN A 169 -17.20 6.87 -8.67
CA GLN A 169 -17.94 6.38 -9.82
C GLN A 169 -19.39 6.13 -9.38
N GLY A 170 -20.35 6.92 -9.87
CA GLY A 170 -21.72 6.91 -9.31
C GLY A 170 -21.78 7.43 -7.86
N ASP A 171 -22.74 6.94 -7.07
CA ASP A 171 -23.07 7.56 -5.77
C ASP A 171 -22.14 7.17 -4.60
N SER A 172 -21.42 6.06 -4.70
CA SER A 172 -20.67 5.54 -3.53
C SER A 172 -19.43 4.70 -3.86
N ASN A 173 -19.17 4.42 -5.13
CA ASN A 173 -18.10 3.50 -5.52
C ASN A 173 -16.79 4.25 -5.74
N ILE A 174 -15.86 4.13 -4.81
CA ILE A 174 -14.54 4.76 -4.90
C ILE A 174 -13.74 4.17 -6.08
N HIS A 175 -13.08 5.03 -6.84
CA HIS A 175 -12.16 4.65 -7.91
C HIS A 175 -10.71 4.97 -7.51
N TRP A 176 -10.10 4.05 -6.76
CA TRP A 176 -8.81 4.27 -6.10
C TRP A 176 -7.68 4.63 -7.08
N ALA A 177 -7.63 4.02 -8.26
CA ALA A 177 -6.61 4.31 -9.28
C ALA A 177 -6.66 5.75 -9.84
N GLN A 178 -7.79 6.45 -9.69
CA GLN A 178 -7.95 7.85 -10.09
C GLN A 178 -7.70 8.84 -8.94
N CYS A 179 -7.53 8.35 -7.71
CA CYS A 179 -7.18 9.20 -6.58
C CYS A 179 -5.73 9.65 -6.73
N LYS A 180 -5.49 10.96 -6.69
CA LYS A 180 -4.18 11.55 -6.99
C LYS A 180 -3.04 10.89 -6.21
N VAL A 181 -3.15 10.84 -4.87
CA VAL A 181 -2.15 10.26 -3.96
C VAL A 181 -1.86 8.78 -4.24
N ILE A 182 -2.79 8.04 -4.83
CA ILE A 182 -2.57 6.66 -5.23
C ILE A 182 -1.89 6.62 -6.59
N LYS A 183 -2.41 7.38 -7.55
CA LYS A 183 -1.95 7.44 -8.93
C LYS A 183 -0.50 7.90 -9.03
N ASP A 184 -0.10 8.87 -8.22
CA ASP A 184 1.27 9.40 -8.17
C ASP A 184 2.11 8.80 -7.04
N PHE A 185 1.59 7.77 -6.35
CA PHE A 185 2.27 7.11 -5.24
C PHE A 185 2.77 8.09 -4.17
N ASP A 186 1.89 8.99 -3.74
CA ASP A 186 2.17 10.05 -2.78
C ASP A 186 3.25 11.00 -3.32
N ASN A 187 3.08 11.48 -4.55
CA ASN A 187 4.07 12.28 -5.30
C ASN A 187 5.44 11.61 -5.45
N THR A 188 5.52 10.27 -5.40
CA THR A 188 6.78 9.56 -5.60
C THR A 188 7.07 9.38 -7.08
N ASN A 189 8.19 9.93 -7.54
CA ASN A 189 8.62 9.77 -8.93
C ASN A 189 9.25 8.39 -9.17
N ILE A 190 8.43 7.40 -9.52
CA ILE A 190 8.87 6.02 -9.80
C ILE A 190 9.96 5.96 -10.88
N LYS A 191 9.90 6.84 -11.90
CA LYS A 191 10.83 6.80 -13.04
C LYS A 191 12.27 7.15 -12.65
N GLU A 192 12.45 7.90 -11.57
CA GLU A 192 13.77 8.29 -11.05
C GLU A 192 14.29 7.34 -9.97
N ARG A 193 13.41 6.49 -9.43
CA ARG A 193 13.76 5.50 -8.40
C ARG A 193 14.60 4.37 -9.02
N LYS A 194 15.55 3.87 -8.23
CA LYS A 194 16.44 2.78 -8.61
C LYS A 194 16.38 1.69 -7.56
N VAL A 195 16.45 0.44 -8.01
CA VAL A 195 16.58 -0.73 -7.13
C VAL A 195 18.02 -1.21 -7.26
N SER A 196 18.75 -1.25 -6.16
CA SER A 196 20.12 -1.74 -6.15
C SER A 196 20.11 -3.27 -6.12
N ALA A 197 20.66 -3.90 -7.16
CA ALA A 197 20.83 -5.35 -7.17
C ALA A 197 21.72 -5.84 -6.01
N TYR A 198 22.63 -5.01 -5.51
CA TYR A 198 23.48 -5.33 -4.36
C TYR A 198 22.69 -5.34 -3.04
N ASN A 199 21.73 -4.42 -2.87
CA ASN A 199 20.89 -4.36 -1.67
C ASN A 199 19.83 -5.46 -1.66
N LEU A 200 19.46 -5.96 -2.85
CA LEU A 200 18.75 -7.22 -2.97
C LEU A 200 19.72 -8.38 -2.64
N ALA A 201 20.91 -8.44 -3.23
CA ALA A 201 21.83 -9.58 -3.15
C ALA A 201 22.62 -9.74 -1.83
N ILE A 202 22.26 -9.08 -0.72
CA ILE A 202 22.69 -9.51 0.63
C ILE A 202 21.84 -10.74 1.06
N PHE A 203 21.71 -11.68 0.12
CA PHE A 203 21.02 -12.97 0.23
C PHE A 203 22.06 -14.10 0.34
#